data_AF-A0A7K1F0C9-F1
#
_entry.id   AF-A0A7K1F0C9-F1
#
_cell.length_a   1.000
_cell.length_b   1.000
_cell.length_c   1.000
_cell.angle_alpha   90.00
_cell.angle_beta   90.00
_cell.angle_gamma   90.00
#
_symmetry.space_group_name_H-M   'P 1'
#
loop_
_entity.id
_entity.type
_entity.pdbx_description
1 polymer ?
#
loop_
_entity_poly.entity_id
_entity_poly.type
_entity_poly.pdbx_seq_one_letter_code
_entity_poly.pdbx_strand_id
1 'polypeptide(L)' 'MRRVVVTGLGATTPIGGDVKTSWSALLAGTSGVR' A
#
# COMPACT_ATOMS: atom_id res chain seq x y z
N MET A 1 -21.82 -4.90 -20.53
CA MET A 1 -20.62 -5.06 -19.70
C MET A 1 -20.96 -4.72 -18.25
N ARG A 2 -20.45 -5.47 -17.25
CA ARG A 2 -20.70 -5.20 -15.82
C ARG A 2 -19.46 -4.54 -15.20
N ARG A 3 -19.63 -3.40 -14.53
CA ARG A 3 -18.54 -2.73 -13.80
C ARG A 3 -18.23 -3.50 -12.53
N VAL A 4 -16.95 -3.78 -12.31
CA VAL A 4 -16.43 -4.37 -11.07
C VAL A 4 -15.54 -3.32 -10.42
N VAL A 5 -15.62 -3.21 -9.09
CA VAL A 5 -14.89 -2.21 -8.30
C VAL A 5 -14.14 -2.90 -7.16
N VAL A 6 -13.08 -2.24 -6.69
CA VAL A 6 -12.35 -2.64 -5.49
C VAL A 6 -13.05 -2.03 -4.27
N THR A 7 -13.42 -2.87 -3.30
CA THR A 7 -14.14 -2.46 -2.08
C THR A 7 -13.27 -2.52 -0.81
N GLY A 8 -12.03 -3.00 -0.91
CA GLY A 8 -11.11 -3.08 0.21
C GLY A 8 -9.69 -3.34 -0.26
N LEU A 9 -8.72 -2.91 0.57
CA LEU A 9 -7.29 -3.10 0.35
C LEU A 9 -6.64 -3.46 1.68
N GLY A 10 -5.66 -4.36 1.62
CA GLY A 10 -4.74 -4.70 2.71
C GLY A 10 -3.33 -4.73 2.17
N ALA A 11 -2.35 -4.31 2.97
CA ALA A 11 -0.96 -4.26 2.57
C ALA A 11 -0.04 -4.59 3.74
N THR A 12 0.83 -5.56 3.55
CA THR A 12 1.96 -5.87 4.43
C THR A 12 3.22 -5.79 3.59
N THR A 13 4.06 -4.81 3.88
CA THR A 13 5.23 -4.48 3.06
C THR A 13 6.44 -4.15 3.93
N PRO A 14 7.67 -4.20 3.37
CA PRO A 14 8.88 -3.77 4.10
C PRO A 14 8.88 -2.29 4.53
N ILE A 15 7.97 -1.47 3.99
CA ILE A 15 7.85 -0.04 4.27
C ILE A 15 6.57 0.32 5.05
N GLY A 16 5.75 -0.67 5.44
CA GLY A 16 4.52 -0.44 6.19
C GLY A 16 3.69 -1.71 6.41
N GLY A 17 3.04 -1.81 7.57
CA GLY A 17 2.22 -2.96 7.98
C GLY A 17 0.74 -2.83 7.65
N ASP A 18 0.32 -1.69 7.09
CA ASP A 18 -1.03 -1.46 6.58
C ASP A 18 -1.00 -0.59 5.31
N VAL A 19 -2.16 -0.35 4.71
CA VAL A 19 -2.29 0.45 3.48
C VAL A 19 -1.81 1.89 3.68
N LYS A 20 -2.17 2.52 4.81
CA LYS A 20 -1.89 3.93 5.06
C LYS A 20 -0.39 4.16 5.21
N THR A 21 0.24 3.36 6.06
CA THR A 21 1.68 3.41 6.35
C THR A 21 2.48 3.10 5.09
N SER A 22 2.15 2.00 4.39
CA SER A 22 2.83 1.63 3.15
C SER A 22 2.74 2.72 2.09
N TRP A 23 1.56 3.32 1.91
CA TRP A 23 1.37 4.38 0.90
C TRP A 23 2.12 5.67 1.26
N SER A 24 2.07 6.10 2.52
CA SER A 24 2.81 7.28 2.96
C SER A 24 4.32 7.11 2.81
N ALA A 25 4.86 5.93 3.15
CA ALA A 25 6.28 5.65 3.02
C ALA A 25 6.71 5.58 1.54
N LEU A 26 5.87 5.02 0.68
CA LEU A 26 6.10 5.01 -0.77
C LEU A 26 6.17 6.43 -1.34
N LEU A 27 5.21 7.29 -1.00
CA LEU A 27 5.20 8.69 -1.46
C LEU A 27 6.36 9.51 -0.91
N ALA A 28 6.88 9.16 0.28
CA ALA A 28 8.06 9.78 0.87
C ALA A 28 9.39 9.29 0.26
N GLY A 29 9.35 8.29 -0.63
CA GLY A 29 10.55 7.70 -1.22
C GLY A 29 11.34 6.81 -0.26
N THR A 30 10.71 6.30 0.80
CA THR A 30 11.35 5.42 1.78
C THR A 30 11.77 4.09 1.14
N SER A 31 13.04 3.72 1.28
CA SER A 31 13.52 2.39 0.90
C SER A 31 13.19 1.35 1.98
N GLY A 32 12.66 0.21 1.57
CA GLY A 32 12.42 -0.94 2.45
C GLY A 32 13.56 -1.96 2.50
N VAL A 33 14.66 -1.70 1.81
CA VAL A 33 15.84 -2.58 1.76
C VAL A 33 16.73 -2.31 2.97
N ARG A 34 17.20 -3.36 3.63
CA ARG A 34 18.32 -3.35 4.58
C ARG A 34 19.32 -4.41 4.18
#